data_AF-E9G8V0-F1
#
_entry.id   AF-E9G8V0-F1
#
_cell.length_a   1.000
_cell.length_b   1.000
_cell.length_c   1.000
_cell.angle_alpha   90.00
_cell.angle_beta   90.00
_cell.angle_gamma   90.00
#
_symmetry.space_group_name_H-M   'P 1'
#
loop_
_entity.id
_entity.type
_entity.pdbx_description
1 polymer ?
#
loop_
_entity_poly.entity_id
_entity_poly.type
_entity_poly.pdbx_seq_one_letter_code
_entity_poly.pdbx_strand_id
1 'polypeptide(L)'
;ELYDRVRVLCWVMTSPENHKTKALAVKETWGKRCNILLFMSSGNDSKLPSVQLAVNEGRNGLWGKTRESFRYAWDRYQDQVDWFLKADDDTYVIVENLRYFLSAFNTSEPLWFGHKYKAIVKKGYFSGGAGYVLSKEATRRFVKEGYFNALICRHDHQGAEDAEMGKCMENLNVSTMDTRDSKGRGRFFPFVPDSVYFPGQITTNYWYWKNIYYPPTKGRDCCSDSTISFHYVNVKMMRMLDFFFYHIRPFGID
;
A
#
# COMPACT_ATOMS: atom_id res chain seq x y z
N GLU A 1 -10.05 -3.58 20.11
CA GLU A 1 -9.65 -5.00 19.94
C GLU A 1 -8.62 -5.24 18.83
N LEU A 2 -8.89 -5.00 17.53
CA LEU A 2 -7.85 -5.17 16.49
C LEU A 2 -6.95 -3.93 16.31
N TYR A 3 -7.49 -2.73 16.53
CA TYR A 3 -6.73 -1.47 16.43
C TYR A 3 -5.50 -1.45 17.34
N ASP A 4 -5.64 -2.00 18.56
CA ASP A 4 -4.59 -2.04 19.58
C ASP A 4 -3.61 -3.21 19.40
N ARG A 5 -4.09 -4.34 18.87
CA ARG A 5 -3.31 -5.57 18.71
C ARG A 5 -2.47 -5.62 17.44
N VAL A 6 -2.96 -5.03 16.36
CA VAL A 6 -2.30 -5.05 15.05
C VAL A 6 -1.96 -3.62 14.72
N ARG A 7 -0.83 -3.04 15.18
CA ARG A 7 -0.58 -1.60 15.04
C ARG A 7 0.04 -1.27 13.67
N VAL A 8 -0.61 -0.40 12.90
CA VAL A 8 -0.27 -0.09 11.50
C VAL A 8 0.10 1.38 11.37
N LEU A 9 1.33 1.64 10.89
CA LEU A 9 1.72 2.93 10.36
C LEU A 9 1.39 2.96 8.87
N CYS A 10 0.64 3.97 8.46
CA CYS A 10 0.34 4.27 7.07
C CYS A 10 1.15 5.49 6.66
N TRP A 11 2.05 5.32 5.69
CA TRP A 11 2.67 6.45 5.04
C TRP A 11 2.11 6.57 3.62
N VAL A 12 1.68 7.79 3.28
CA VAL A 12 0.98 8.10 2.04
C VAL A 12 1.92 8.92 1.17
N MET A 13 2.22 8.40 -0.01
CA MET A 13 3.01 9.10 -1.01
C MET A 13 2.17 10.21 -1.62
N THR A 14 2.67 11.45 -1.56
CA THR A 14 2.00 12.62 -2.12
C THR A 14 3.03 13.65 -2.58
N SER A 15 2.53 14.69 -3.23
CA SER A 15 3.28 15.87 -3.64
C SER A 15 2.55 17.15 -3.21
N PRO A 16 3.21 18.32 -3.16
CA PRO A 16 2.62 19.58 -2.69
C PRO A 16 1.32 19.97 -3.40
N GLU A 17 1.20 19.71 -4.69
CA GLU A 17 0.01 19.98 -5.49
C GLU A 17 -1.23 19.18 -5.04
N ASN A 18 -1.02 18.04 -4.40
CA ASN A 18 -2.09 17.15 -3.94
C ASN A 18 -2.46 17.35 -2.46
N HIS A 19 -1.73 18.21 -1.72
CA HIS A 19 -1.95 18.41 -0.29
C HIS A 19 -3.38 18.83 0.04
N LYS A 20 -3.91 19.82 -0.68
CA LYS A 20 -5.25 20.39 -0.44
C LYS A 20 -6.39 19.59 -1.07
N THR A 21 -6.08 18.51 -1.80
CA THR A 21 -7.06 17.72 -2.56
C THR A 21 -7.01 16.25 -2.14
N LYS A 22 -6.15 15.45 -2.77
CA LYS A 22 -6.05 14.00 -2.56
C LYS A 22 -5.57 13.65 -1.15
N ALA A 23 -4.47 14.25 -0.69
CA ALA A 23 -3.92 13.95 0.64
C ALA A 23 -4.88 14.37 1.76
N LEU A 24 -5.54 15.53 1.61
CA LEU A 24 -6.59 15.95 2.54
C LEU A 24 -7.76 14.96 2.55
N ALA A 25 -8.19 14.45 1.39
CA ALA A 25 -9.24 13.44 1.32
C ALA A 25 -8.85 12.15 2.04
N VAL A 26 -7.59 11.68 1.91
CA VAL A 26 -7.07 10.53 2.66
C VAL A 26 -7.14 10.80 4.16
N LYS A 27 -6.67 11.98 4.61
CA LYS A 27 -6.68 12.37 6.03
C LYS A 27 -8.07 12.36 6.63
N GLU A 28 -9.06 12.90 5.91
CA GLU A 28 -10.45 13.03 6.39
C GLU A 28 -11.24 11.72 6.31
N THR A 29 -10.82 10.79 5.44
CA THR A 29 -11.49 9.51 5.20
C THR A 29 -10.73 8.35 5.84
N TRP A 30 -10.17 7.43 5.07
CA TRP A 30 -9.61 6.17 5.55
C TRP A 30 -8.38 6.34 6.46
N GLY A 31 -7.57 7.37 6.25
CA GLY A 31 -6.30 7.58 6.95
C GLY A 31 -6.45 7.73 8.47
N LYS A 32 -7.59 8.23 8.95
CA LYS A 32 -7.88 8.39 10.40
C LYS A 32 -7.91 7.07 11.18
N ARG A 33 -7.97 5.93 10.48
CA ARG A 33 -8.03 4.58 11.08
C ARG A 33 -6.66 3.95 11.27
N CYS A 34 -5.60 4.57 10.78
CA CYS A 34 -4.22 4.15 11.04
C CYS A 34 -3.82 4.47 12.49
N ASN A 35 -2.85 3.74 13.04
CA ASN A 35 -2.28 4.11 14.35
C ASN A 35 -1.41 5.36 14.21
N ILE A 36 -0.67 5.42 13.10
CA ILE A 36 0.17 6.56 12.72
C ILE A 36 -0.08 6.83 11.24
N LEU A 37 -0.36 8.09 10.90
CA LEU A 37 -0.58 8.54 9.53
C LEU A 37 0.46 9.61 9.17
N LEU A 38 1.23 9.36 8.12
CA LEU A 38 2.24 10.28 7.61
C LEU A 38 1.99 10.57 6.13
N PHE A 39 2.21 11.81 5.72
CA PHE A 39 2.17 12.19 4.30
C PHE A 39 3.58 12.52 3.82
N MET A 40 4.14 11.66 2.99
CA MET A 40 5.52 11.75 2.52
C MET A 40 5.56 12.61 1.25
N SER A 41 6.19 13.79 1.33
CA SER A 41 6.12 14.81 0.27
C SER A 41 7.43 15.60 0.14
N SER A 42 7.66 16.31 -0.98
CA SER A 42 8.81 17.22 -1.12
C SER A 42 8.60 18.59 -0.46
N GLY A 43 7.36 18.90 -0.05
CA GLY A 43 6.99 20.13 0.65
C GLY A 43 6.30 19.85 1.97
N ASN A 44 6.37 20.81 2.89
CA ASN A 44 5.68 20.77 4.17
C ASN A 44 4.32 21.49 4.08
N ASP A 45 3.30 20.96 4.77
CA ASP A 45 2.01 21.61 4.96
C ASP A 45 1.55 21.42 6.41
N SER A 46 1.42 22.52 7.15
CA SER A 46 0.96 22.54 8.55
C SER A 46 -0.42 21.91 8.78
N LYS A 47 -1.26 21.77 7.75
CA LYS A 47 -2.59 21.16 7.84
C LYS A 47 -2.57 19.65 7.65
N LEU A 48 -1.44 19.07 7.22
CA LEU A 48 -1.25 17.63 7.11
C LEU A 48 -0.13 17.20 8.07
N PRO A 49 -0.13 15.97 8.58
CA PRO A 49 1.07 15.39 9.19
C PRO A 49 2.09 15.05 8.08
N SER A 50 2.54 16.07 7.34
CA SER A 50 3.45 15.92 6.22
C SER A 50 4.90 15.84 6.70
N VAL A 51 5.65 14.94 6.08
CA VAL A 51 7.09 14.80 6.24
C VAL A 51 7.73 15.28 4.95
N GLN A 52 8.50 16.36 5.06
CA GLN A 52 9.27 16.88 3.93
C GLN A 52 10.51 16.00 3.69
N LEU A 53 10.55 15.35 2.53
CA LEU A 53 11.65 14.53 2.06
C LEU A 53 12.51 15.34 1.10
N ALA A 54 13.83 15.27 1.24
CA ALA A 54 14.79 15.92 0.34
C ALA A 54 14.95 15.11 -0.98
N VAL A 55 13.84 14.87 -1.67
CA VAL A 55 13.77 14.11 -2.93
C VAL A 55 12.91 14.90 -3.92
N ASN A 56 13.36 14.98 -5.17
CA ASN A 56 12.63 15.67 -6.24
C ASN A 56 11.29 14.99 -6.55
N GLU A 57 10.34 15.78 -7.01
CA GLU A 57 9.05 15.29 -7.50
C GLU A 57 9.16 14.57 -8.84
N GLY A 58 8.12 13.81 -9.17
CA GLY A 58 7.97 13.11 -10.43
C GLY A 58 8.24 11.62 -10.34
N ARG A 59 7.82 10.91 -11.40
CA ARG A 59 7.76 9.44 -11.41
C ARG A 59 9.11 8.76 -11.18
N ASN A 60 10.19 9.35 -11.64
CA ASN A 60 11.53 8.79 -11.44
C ASN A 60 12.01 8.94 -9.99
N GLY A 61 11.50 9.92 -9.24
CA GLY A 61 11.86 10.17 -7.83
C GLY A 61 11.13 9.30 -6.80
N LEU A 62 10.14 8.49 -7.23
CA LEU A 62 9.29 7.72 -6.33
C LEU A 62 10.06 6.66 -5.53
N TRP A 63 11.10 6.08 -6.14
CA TRP A 63 11.99 5.16 -5.43
C TRP A 63 12.72 5.85 -4.27
N GLY A 64 13.33 7.01 -4.53
CA GLY A 64 13.98 7.81 -3.48
C GLY A 64 13.02 8.17 -2.36
N LYS A 65 11.82 8.65 -2.70
CA LYS A 65 10.78 8.95 -1.70
C LYS A 65 10.43 7.74 -0.85
N THR A 66 10.27 6.57 -1.46
CA THR A 66 9.94 5.33 -0.74
C THR A 66 11.03 4.90 0.21
N ARG A 67 12.30 4.96 -0.23
CA ARG A 67 13.46 4.67 0.62
C ARG A 67 13.49 5.57 1.85
N GLU A 68 13.37 6.88 1.63
CA GLU A 68 13.35 7.86 2.73
C GLU A 68 12.13 7.69 3.64
N SER A 69 10.97 7.36 3.07
CA SER A 69 9.73 7.15 3.83
C SER A 69 9.84 5.99 4.81
N PHE A 70 10.34 4.83 4.36
CA PHE A 70 10.53 3.68 5.23
C PHE A 70 11.63 3.93 6.27
N ARG A 71 12.74 4.58 5.90
CA ARG A 71 13.78 4.96 6.88
C ARG A 71 13.21 5.89 7.95
N TYR A 72 12.51 6.95 7.54
CA TYR A 72 11.89 7.91 8.46
C TYR A 72 10.89 7.22 9.40
N ALA A 73 10.01 6.39 8.84
CA ALA A 73 9.00 5.66 9.59
C ALA A 73 9.63 4.72 10.61
N TRP A 74 10.65 3.96 10.20
CA TRP A 74 11.39 3.06 11.07
C TRP A 74 12.08 3.80 12.21
N ASP A 75 12.92 4.79 11.89
CA ASP A 75 13.77 5.47 12.86
C ASP A 75 12.96 6.18 13.97
N ARG A 76 11.70 6.56 13.71
CA ARG A 76 10.84 7.28 14.65
C ARG A 76 9.77 6.45 15.32
N TYR A 77 9.26 5.43 14.63
CA TYR A 77 8.01 4.78 15.03
C TYR A 77 8.11 3.26 15.18
N GLN A 78 9.29 2.65 14.95
CA GLN A 78 9.45 1.19 15.04
C GLN A 78 8.93 0.56 16.35
N ASP A 79 8.96 1.28 17.47
CA ASP A 79 8.49 0.76 18.77
C ASP A 79 6.97 0.94 18.98
N GLN A 80 6.35 1.80 18.19
CA GLN A 80 4.94 2.16 18.28
C GLN A 80 4.05 1.35 17.35
N VAL A 81 4.62 0.72 16.32
CA VAL A 81 3.87 -0.04 15.31
C VAL A 81 4.52 -1.39 14.97
N ASP A 82 3.73 -2.26 14.37
CA ASP A 82 4.13 -3.62 13.98
C ASP A 82 4.13 -3.82 12.46
N TRP A 83 3.41 -2.96 11.73
CA TRP A 83 3.20 -3.05 10.29
C TRP A 83 3.38 -1.69 9.63
N PHE A 84 4.01 -1.68 8.46
CA PHE A 84 4.29 -0.47 7.69
C PHE A 84 3.62 -0.55 6.33
N LEU A 85 2.51 0.19 6.17
CA LEU A 85 1.75 0.30 4.92
C LEU A 85 2.26 1.48 4.09
N LYS A 86 2.58 1.19 2.83
CA LYS A 86 2.72 2.15 1.75
C LYS A 86 1.40 2.30 1.02
N ALA A 87 0.95 3.54 0.78
CA ALA A 87 -0.19 3.84 -0.09
C ALA A 87 0.10 5.11 -0.92
N ASP A 88 -0.57 5.26 -2.06
CA ASP A 88 -0.56 6.51 -2.83
C ASP A 88 -1.74 7.40 -2.38
N ASP A 89 -1.68 8.70 -2.70
CA ASP A 89 -2.73 9.66 -2.35
C ASP A 89 -4.07 9.45 -3.10
N ASP A 90 -4.10 8.54 -4.08
CA ASP A 90 -5.30 8.04 -4.76
C ASP A 90 -5.54 6.54 -4.53
N THR A 91 -5.00 5.98 -3.45
CA THR A 91 -5.38 4.66 -2.92
C THR A 91 -6.45 4.82 -1.83
N TYR A 92 -7.50 4.00 -1.87
CA TYR A 92 -8.41 3.82 -0.74
C TYR A 92 -8.09 2.52 -0.01
N VAL A 93 -7.96 2.57 1.33
CA VAL A 93 -7.65 1.39 2.15
C VAL A 93 -8.72 1.17 3.21
N ILE A 94 -9.28 -0.05 3.26
CA ILE A 94 -10.17 -0.49 4.34
C ILE A 94 -9.27 -1.05 5.45
N VAL A 95 -8.84 -0.19 6.37
CA VAL A 95 -7.79 -0.49 7.37
C VAL A 95 -8.21 -1.62 8.30
N GLU A 96 -9.49 -1.76 8.60
CA GLU A 96 -10.07 -2.83 9.41
C GLU A 96 -9.87 -4.20 8.73
N ASN A 97 -10.14 -4.28 7.42
CA ASN A 97 -9.89 -5.49 6.64
C ASN A 97 -8.40 -5.79 6.55
N LEU A 98 -7.55 -4.76 6.47
CA LEU A 98 -6.11 -4.92 6.54
C LEU A 98 -5.68 -5.52 7.88
N ARG A 99 -6.18 -4.99 9.01
CA ARG A 99 -5.85 -5.51 10.35
C ARG A 99 -6.32 -6.94 10.53
N TYR A 100 -7.53 -7.25 10.08
CA TYR A 100 -8.06 -8.61 10.10
C TYR A 100 -7.13 -9.57 9.35
N PHE A 101 -6.74 -9.23 8.13
CA PHE A 101 -5.79 -10.02 7.33
C PHE A 101 -4.43 -10.19 8.03
N LEU A 102 -3.85 -9.10 8.53
CA LEU A 102 -2.53 -9.10 9.17
C LEU A 102 -2.50 -9.84 10.52
N SER A 103 -3.65 -9.95 11.21
CA SER A 103 -3.74 -10.60 12.51
C SER A 103 -3.35 -12.09 12.51
N ALA A 104 -3.33 -12.72 11.33
CA ALA A 104 -2.94 -14.11 11.16
C ALA A 104 -1.42 -14.31 11.00
N PHE A 105 -0.61 -13.24 10.98
CA PHE A 105 0.82 -13.31 10.66
C PHE A 105 1.69 -12.80 11.81
N ASN A 106 2.88 -13.41 11.94
CA ASN A 106 3.90 -12.99 12.90
C ASN A 106 4.75 -11.84 12.31
N THR A 107 4.82 -10.72 13.03
CA THR A 107 5.55 -9.51 12.62
C THR A 107 7.08 -9.67 12.68
N SER A 108 7.57 -10.66 13.43
CA SER A 108 8.99 -11.01 13.51
C SER A 108 9.48 -11.82 12.30
N GLU A 109 8.57 -12.28 11.44
CA GLU A 109 8.92 -12.91 10.18
C GLU A 109 9.07 -11.86 9.07
N PRO A 110 10.02 -12.02 8.13
CA PRO A 110 10.24 -11.07 7.05
C PRO A 110 9.18 -11.23 5.95
N LEU A 111 7.99 -10.66 6.16
CA LEU A 111 6.83 -10.77 5.28
C LEU A 111 6.53 -9.45 4.55
N TRP A 112 6.15 -9.57 3.27
CA TRP A 112 5.70 -8.47 2.41
C TRP A 112 4.39 -8.88 1.70
N PHE A 113 3.42 -7.97 1.67
CA PHE A 113 2.06 -8.22 1.19
C PHE A 113 1.57 -7.13 0.22
N GLY A 114 0.80 -7.50 -0.80
CA GLY A 114 0.14 -6.55 -1.70
C GLY A 114 -0.47 -7.22 -2.93
N HIS A 115 -0.62 -6.46 -4.03
CA HIS A 115 -1.06 -6.99 -5.32
C HIS A 115 0.14 -7.49 -6.15
N LYS A 116 0.30 -8.81 -6.30
CA LYS A 116 1.55 -9.42 -6.78
C LYS A 116 1.67 -9.46 -8.31
N TYR A 117 2.76 -8.91 -8.81
CA TYR A 117 3.25 -9.05 -10.18
C TYR A 117 4.46 -9.98 -10.25
N LYS A 118 4.75 -10.51 -11.44
CA LYS A 118 5.81 -11.49 -11.69
C LYS A 118 6.82 -11.10 -12.78
N ALA A 119 6.59 -10.00 -13.49
CA ALA A 119 7.31 -9.73 -14.73
C ALA A 119 8.73 -9.18 -14.59
N ILE A 120 9.10 -8.65 -13.41
CA ILE A 120 10.37 -7.95 -13.20
C ILE A 120 11.27 -8.71 -12.22
N VAL A 121 10.69 -9.18 -11.11
CA VAL A 121 11.40 -9.87 -10.03
C VAL A 121 10.94 -11.32 -9.97
N LYS A 122 11.86 -12.27 -9.84
CA LYS A 122 11.57 -13.71 -9.93
C LYS A 122 10.62 -14.17 -8.83
N LYS A 123 10.87 -13.77 -7.58
CA LYS A 123 9.94 -14.00 -6.45
C LYS A 123 8.70 -13.09 -6.49
N GLY A 124 8.59 -12.21 -7.47
CA GLY A 124 7.50 -11.24 -7.63
C GLY A 124 7.73 -9.94 -6.87
N TYR A 125 6.89 -8.95 -7.17
CA TYR A 125 6.89 -7.62 -6.56
C TYR A 125 5.44 -7.15 -6.42
N PHE A 126 5.16 -6.18 -5.55
CA PHE A 126 3.79 -5.68 -5.36
C PHE A 126 3.56 -4.33 -6.03
N SER A 127 2.37 -4.15 -6.60
CA SER A 127 1.94 -2.85 -7.16
C SER A 127 2.09 -1.73 -6.12
N GLY A 128 2.85 -0.68 -6.48
CA GLY A 128 2.95 0.51 -5.65
C GLY A 128 1.59 1.19 -5.44
N GLY A 129 0.78 1.31 -6.49
CA GLY A 129 -0.51 2.01 -6.45
C GLY A 129 -1.59 1.29 -5.65
N ALA A 130 -1.65 -0.06 -5.73
CA ALA A 130 -2.55 -0.83 -4.86
C ALA A 130 -2.19 -0.69 -3.37
N GLY A 131 -1.00 -0.19 -3.07
CA GLY A 131 -0.40 -0.23 -1.75
C GLY A 131 0.15 -1.61 -1.40
N TYR A 132 1.08 -1.62 -0.47
CA TYR A 132 1.70 -2.85 0.04
C TYR A 132 2.12 -2.67 1.50
N VAL A 133 2.26 -3.78 2.22
CA VAL A 133 2.56 -3.78 3.65
C VAL A 133 3.79 -4.62 3.95
N LEU A 134 4.69 -4.08 4.75
CA LEU A 134 5.83 -4.79 5.30
C LEU A 134 5.57 -5.10 6.78
N SER A 135 5.94 -6.31 7.17
CA SER A 135 6.15 -6.68 8.58
C SER A 135 7.27 -5.85 9.21
N LYS A 136 7.26 -5.78 10.55
CA LYS A 136 8.34 -5.15 11.33
C LYS A 136 9.71 -5.70 10.95
N GLU A 137 9.88 -7.02 10.83
CA GLU A 137 11.16 -7.61 10.44
C GLU A 137 11.56 -7.27 9.00
N ALA A 138 10.63 -7.29 8.04
CA ALA A 138 10.93 -6.88 6.67
C ALA A 138 11.38 -5.40 6.59
N THR A 139 10.72 -4.51 7.34
CA THR A 139 11.13 -3.09 7.42
C THR A 139 12.48 -2.93 8.13
N ARG A 140 12.76 -3.71 9.19
CA ARG A 140 14.08 -3.73 9.84
C ARG A 140 15.18 -4.06 8.85
N ARG A 141 15.03 -5.15 8.11
CA ARG A 141 16.02 -5.59 7.10
C ARG A 141 16.20 -4.54 6.02
N PHE A 142 15.10 -3.98 5.51
CA PHE A 142 15.16 -2.90 4.54
C PHE A 142 15.99 -1.73 5.03
N VAL A 143 15.74 -1.21 6.23
CA VAL A 143 16.41 -0.01 6.74
C VAL A 143 17.82 -0.30 7.26
N LYS A 144 18.04 -1.40 7.97
CA LYS A 144 19.31 -1.68 8.64
C LYS A 144 20.32 -2.41 7.76
N GLU A 145 19.86 -3.19 6.79
CA GLU A 145 20.74 -4.02 5.94
C GLU A 145 20.71 -3.54 4.49
N GLY A 146 19.54 -3.20 3.96
CA GLY A 146 19.37 -2.79 2.56
C GLY A 146 19.72 -1.33 2.28
N TYR A 147 19.21 -0.39 3.09
CA TYR A 147 19.19 1.04 2.75
C TYR A 147 20.57 1.63 2.44
N PHE A 148 21.61 1.23 3.17
CA PHE A 148 22.99 1.70 2.99
C PHE A 148 23.85 0.78 2.09
N ASN A 149 23.30 -0.35 1.63
CA ASN A 149 24.04 -1.33 0.85
C ASN A 149 23.57 -1.34 -0.62
N ALA A 150 24.33 -0.66 -1.49
CA ALA A 150 24.04 -0.53 -2.91
C ALA A 150 23.98 -1.87 -3.68
N LEU A 151 24.59 -2.93 -3.15
CA LEU A 151 24.54 -4.27 -3.74
C LEU A 151 23.22 -4.99 -3.45
N ILE A 152 22.54 -4.62 -2.36
CA ILE A 152 21.25 -5.18 -1.96
C ILE A 152 20.10 -4.34 -2.53
N CYS A 153 20.20 -3.02 -2.32
CA CYS A 153 19.18 -2.05 -2.70
C CYS A 153 19.78 -0.90 -3.47
N ARG A 154 19.14 -0.50 -4.56
CA ARG A 154 19.56 0.65 -5.35
C ARG A 154 19.64 1.91 -4.48
N HIS A 155 20.82 2.57 -4.49
CA HIS A 155 21.14 3.67 -3.57
C HIS A 155 20.79 5.08 -4.08
N ASP A 156 20.57 5.27 -5.39
CA ASP A 156 20.13 6.57 -5.89
C ASP A 156 18.62 6.78 -5.63
N HIS A 157 18.10 7.95 -6.01
CA HIS A 157 16.67 8.29 -5.87
C HIS A 157 15.84 7.88 -7.10
N GLN A 158 16.41 7.11 -8.04
CA GLN A 158 15.82 6.85 -9.34
C GLN A 158 15.29 5.43 -9.49
N GLY A 159 14.30 5.24 -10.36
CA GLY A 159 13.79 3.93 -10.73
C GLY A 159 12.29 3.74 -10.48
N ALA A 160 11.76 2.64 -11.02
CA ALA A 160 10.40 2.22 -10.76
C ALA A 160 10.30 1.68 -9.34
N GLU A 161 9.63 2.44 -8.47
CA GLU A 161 9.53 2.22 -7.03
C GLU A 161 9.19 0.77 -6.64
N ASP A 162 8.13 0.23 -7.23
CA ASP A 162 7.64 -1.12 -6.95
C ASP A 162 8.62 -2.22 -7.39
N ALA A 163 9.26 -2.04 -8.56
CA ALA A 163 10.28 -2.93 -9.07
C ALA A 163 11.56 -2.91 -8.22
N GLU A 164 12.05 -1.72 -7.85
CA GLU A 164 13.24 -1.57 -7.00
C GLU A 164 12.98 -2.10 -5.58
N MET A 165 11.79 -1.85 -5.02
CA MET A 165 11.38 -2.48 -3.76
C MET A 165 11.39 -4.01 -3.88
N GLY A 166 10.85 -4.56 -4.97
CA GLY A 166 10.87 -6.01 -5.20
C GLY A 166 12.27 -6.63 -5.23
N LYS A 167 13.22 -5.98 -5.92
CA LYS A 167 14.62 -6.42 -5.95
C LYS A 167 15.25 -6.41 -4.55
N CYS A 168 15.02 -5.33 -3.80
CA CYS A 168 15.44 -5.23 -2.40
C CYS A 168 14.90 -6.38 -1.55
N MET A 169 13.59 -6.62 -1.61
CA MET A 169 12.94 -7.67 -0.82
C MET A 169 13.47 -9.07 -1.18
N GLU A 170 13.72 -9.34 -2.47
CA GLU A 170 14.32 -10.59 -2.91
C GLU A 170 15.74 -10.80 -2.35
N ASN A 171 16.58 -9.76 -2.41
CA ASN A 171 17.96 -9.79 -1.91
C ASN A 171 18.05 -9.88 -0.38
N LEU A 172 17.09 -9.28 0.34
CA LEU A 172 16.98 -9.32 1.81
C LEU A 172 16.29 -10.59 2.33
N ASN A 173 15.97 -11.53 1.44
CA ASN A 173 15.26 -12.75 1.74
C ASN A 173 13.92 -12.52 2.47
N VAL A 174 13.17 -11.51 2.02
CA VAL A 174 11.81 -11.21 2.46
C VAL A 174 10.82 -11.98 1.60
N SER A 175 9.83 -12.61 2.26
CA SER A 175 8.82 -13.43 1.60
C SER A 175 7.72 -12.58 0.97
N THR A 176 7.48 -12.78 -0.33
CA THR A 176 6.36 -12.19 -1.08
C THR A 176 5.12 -13.07 -0.93
N MET A 177 4.22 -12.67 -0.05
CA MET A 177 3.07 -13.49 0.35
C MET A 177 1.89 -13.43 -0.64
N ASP A 178 1.08 -14.49 -0.66
CA ASP A 178 -0.23 -14.49 -1.33
C ASP A 178 -1.26 -13.79 -0.42
N THR A 179 -1.96 -12.81 -0.96
CA THR A 179 -2.95 -12.00 -0.23
C THR A 179 -4.39 -12.39 -0.54
N ARG A 180 -4.61 -13.38 -1.40
CA ARG A 180 -5.96 -13.83 -1.76
C ARG A 180 -6.66 -14.51 -0.59
N ASP A 181 -7.99 -14.50 -0.62
CA ASP A 181 -8.76 -15.26 0.36
C ASP A 181 -8.81 -16.76 0.04
N SER A 182 -9.48 -17.53 0.90
CA SER A 182 -9.62 -18.99 0.75
C SER A 182 -10.35 -19.41 -0.54
N LYS A 183 -11.07 -18.50 -1.19
CA LYS A 183 -11.71 -18.71 -2.49
C LYS A 183 -10.84 -18.24 -3.66
N GLY A 184 -9.61 -17.80 -3.40
CA GLY A 184 -8.69 -17.28 -4.41
C GLY A 184 -9.02 -15.86 -4.89
N ARG A 185 -9.84 -15.10 -4.16
CA ARG A 185 -10.25 -13.74 -4.55
C ARG A 185 -9.27 -12.68 -4.05
N GLY A 186 -9.05 -11.63 -4.82
CA GLY A 186 -8.08 -10.58 -4.50
C GLY A 186 -8.47 -9.72 -3.31
N ARG A 187 -7.47 -9.12 -2.64
CA ARG A 187 -7.65 -8.09 -1.59
C ARG A 187 -7.07 -6.74 -1.93
N PHE A 188 -5.97 -6.71 -2.69
CA PHE A 188 -5.30 -5.49 -3.12
C PHE A 188 -5.53 -5.32 -4.62
N PHE A 189 -6.07 -4.18 -5.02
CA PHE A 189 -6.43 -3.93 -6.41
C PHE A 189 -5.71 -2.68 -6.98
N PRO A 190 -4.95 -2.82 -8.07
CA PRO A 190 -4.26 -1.71 -8.73
C PRO A 190 -5.20 -0.93 -9.67
N PHE A 191 -6.50 -0.97 -9.39
CA PHE A 191 -7.56 -0.38 -10.19
C PHE A 191 -8.66 0.19 -9.31
N VAL A 192 -9.45 1.07 -9.90
CA VAL A 192 -10.65 1.65 -9.30
C VAL A 192 -11.76 0.57 -9.16
N PRO A 193 -12.63 0.64 -8.13
CA PRO A 193 -13.56 -0.46 -7.82
C PRO A 193 -14.44 -0.95 -8.97
N ASP A 194 -14.94 -0.03 -9.81
CA ASP A 194 -15.80 -0.33 -10.96
C ASP A 194 -15.06 -1.18 -12.01
N SER A 195 -13.79 -0.87 -12.28
CA SER A 195 -12.95 -1.65 -13.20
C SER A 195 -12.69 -3.08 -12.72
N VAL A 196 -12.68 -3.30 -11.40
CA VAL A 196 -12.47 -4.62 -10.81
C VAL A 196 -13.76 -5.43 -10.79
N TYR A 197 -14.87 -4.78 -10.40
CA TYR A 197 -16.15 -5.45 -10.17
C TYR A 197 -16.92 -5.74 -11.46
N PHE A 198 -16.94 -4.80 -12.40
CA PHE A 198 -17.68 -4.95 -13.65
C PHE A 198 -16.83 -5.62 -14.73
N PRO A 199 -17.34 -6.68 -15.39
CA PRO A 199 -16.60 -7.35 -16.45
C PRO A 199 -16.37 -6.43 -17.66
N GLY A 200 -15.30 -6.70 -18.42
CA GLY A 200 -15.02 -6.02 -19.69
C GLY A 200 -14.21 -4.73 -19.58
N GLN A 201 -14.03 -4.17 -18.38
CA GLN A 201 -13.24 -2.94 -18.17
C GLN A 201 -11.72 -3.18 -18.31
N ILE A 202 -11.24 -4.33 -17.84
CA ILE A 202 -9.82 -4.74 -17.99
C ILE A 202 -9.74 -5.79 -19.10
N THR A 203 -9.44 -5.33 -20.32
CA THR A 203 -9.38 -6.19 -21.51
C THR A 203 -8.29 -7.27 -21.39
N THR A 204 -8.50 -8.46 -21.97
CA THR A 204 -7.56 -9.59 -21.84
C THR A 204 -6.18 -9.33 -22.46
N ASN A 205 -6.09 -8.40 -23.42
CA ASN A 205 -4.83 -8.00 -24.04
C ASN A 205 -4.08 -6.94 -23.21
N TYR A 206 -4.65 -6.48 -22.11
CA TYR A 206 -4.06 -5.48 -21.25
C TYR A 206 -2.80 -6.03 -20.56
N TRP A 207 -1.76 -5.21 -20.45
CA TRP A 207 -0.46 -5.58 -19.87
C TRP A 207 -0.63 -6.27 -18.51
N TYR A 208 -1.60 -5.82 -17.71
CA TYR A 208 -1.97 -6.40 -16.43
C TYR A 208 -2.01 -7.94 -16.42
N TRP A 209 -2.70 -8.56 -17.39
CA TRP A 209 -2.88 -10.02 -17.43
C TRP A 209 -1.58 -10.77 -17.71
N LYS A 210 -0.65 -10.15 -18.44
CA LYS A 210 0.68 -10.72 -18.69
C LYS A 210 1.58 -10.63 -17.45
N ASN A 211 1.37 -9.62 -16.62
CA ASN A 211 2.26 -9.26 -15.52
C ASN A 211 1.79 -9.80 -14.16
N ILE A 212 0.51 -10.12 -13.99
CA ILE A 212 -0.05 -10.59 -12.73
C ILE A 212 0.45 -11.98 -12.33
N TYR A 213 0.73 -12.15 -11.04
CA TYR A 213 1.15 -13.43 -10.47
C TYR A 213 -0.05 -14.39 -10.32
N TYR A 214 -1.14 -13.89 -9.72
CA TYR A 214 -2.37 -14.65 -9.47
C TYR A 214 -3.54 -14.06 -10.27
N PRO A 215 -3.95 -14.67 -11.39
CA PRO A 215 -5.08 -14.18 -12.18
C PRO A 215 -6.36 -14.12 -11.33
N PRO A 216 -7.08 -12.98 -11.29
CA PRO A 216 -8.34 -12.89 -10.55
C PRO A 216 -9.44 -13.72 -11.22
N THR A 217 -10.37 -14.18 -10.38
CA THR A 217 -11.71 -14.62 -10.81
C THR A 217 -12.44 -13.45 -11.48
N LYS A 218 -13.26 -13.74 -12.50
CA LYS A 218 -13.98 -12.70 -13.26
C LYS A 218 -15.36 -12.43 -12.63
N GLY A 219 -15.84 -11.20 -12.78
CA GLY A 219 -17.20 -10.79 -12.38
C GLY A 219 -17.35 -10.66 -10.86
N ARG A 220 -18.55 -10.96 -10.34
CA ARG A 220 -18.91 -10.76 -8.92
C ARG A 220 -18.01 -11.50 -7.93
N ASP A 221 -17.34 -12.56 -8.37
CA ASP A 221 -16.41 -13.32 -7.55
C ASP A 221 -14.98 -12.77 -7.58
N CYS A 222 -14.70 -11.63 -8.24
CA CYS A 222 -13.36 -11.04 -8.32
C CYS A 222 -12.69 -10.78 -6.97
N CYS A 223 -13.54 -10.46 -6.00
CA CYS A 223 -13.18 -9.59 -4.91
C CYS A 223 -13.53 -10.24 -3.59
N SER A 224 -12.55 -10.25 -2.68
CA SER A 224 -12.78 -10.79 -1.36
C SER A 224 -13.77 -9.92 -0.59
N ASP A 225 -14.61 -10.55 0.24
CA ASP A 225 -15.53 -9.81 1.12
C ASP A 225 -14.75 -8.95 2.15
N SER A 226 -13.51 -9.33 2.45
CA SER A 226 -12.56 -8.51 3.19
C SER A 226 -11.47 -7.90 2.29
N THR A 227 -11.91 -7.26 1.20
CA THR A 227 -11.04 -6.45 0.32
C THR A 227 -10.32 -5.37 1.12
N ILE A 228 -9.04 -5.12 0.79
CA ILE A 228 -8.17 -4.20 1.53
C ILE A 228 -8.02 -2.87 0.80
N SER A 229 -7.78 -2.85 -0.51
CA SER A 229 -7.48 -1.58 -1.19
C SER A 229 -7.87 -1.54 -2.66
N PHE A 230 -8.10 -0.31 -3.12
CA PHE A 230 -8.31 0.06 -4.52
C PHE A 230 -7.44 1.26 -4.88
N HIS A 231 -6.94 1.29 -6.10
CA HIS A 231 -6.11 2.39 -6.64
C HIS A 231 -6.89 3.24 -7.64
N TYR A 232 -6.33 4.37 -8.09
CA TYR A 232 -6.99 5.35 -8.96
C TYR A 232 -8.33 5.87 -8.41
N VAL A 233 -8.47 5.92 -7.08
CA VAL A 233 -9.66 6.41 -6.40
C VAL A 233 -9.57 7.93 -6.30
N ASN A 234 -10.31 8.63 -7.15
CA ASN A 234 -10.39 10.09 -7.09
C ASN A 234 -11.07 10.57 -5.79
N VAL A 235 -10.91 11.87 -5.47
CA VAL A 235 -11.40 12.49 -4.22
C VAL A 235 -12.90 12.25 -3.99
N LYS A 236 -13.73 12.34 -5.03
CA LYS A 236 -15.18 12.14 -4.91
C LYS A 236 -15.49 10.68 -4.54
N MET A 237 -14.88 9.73 -5.25
CA MET A 237 -15.04 8.31 -4.96
C MET A 237 -14.52 7.96 -3.57
N MET A 238 -13.38 8.51 -3.14
CA MET A 238 -12.80 8.30 -1.81
C MET A 238 -13.79 8.69 -0.70
N ARG A 239 -14.45 9.86 -0.82
CA ARG A 239 -15.48 10.29 0.11
C ARG A 239 -16.76 9.44 0.03
N MET A 240 -17.16 9.01 -1.17
CA MET A 240 -18.30 8.11 -1.33
C MET A 240 -18.06 6.75 -0.69
N LEU A 241 -16.88 6.17 -0.86
CA LEU A 241 -16.49 4.92 -0.21
C LEU A 241 -16.51 5.07 1.32
N ASP A 242 -15.96 6.16 1.88
CA ASP A 242 -16.05 6.41 3.33
C ASP A 242 -17.50 6.54 3.79
N PHE A 243 -18.33 7.27 3.04
CA PHE A 243 -19.75 7.42 3.31
C PHE A 243 -20.49 6.08 3.36
N PHE A 244 -20.31 5.23 2.35
CA PHE A 244 -20.98 3.92 2.29
C PHE A 244 -20.46 2.93 3.32
N PHE A 245 -19.16 2.92 3.62
CA PHE A 245 -18.60 1.96 4.56
C PHE A 245 -18.79 2.35 6.03
N TYR A 246 -18.92 3.64 6.34
CA TYR A 246 -18.80 4.09 7.74
C TYR A 246 -19.87 5.06 8.22
N HIS A 247 -20.66 5.68 7.33
CA HIS A 247 -21.70 6.64 7.72
C HIS A 247 -23.10 6.11 7.47
N ILE A 248 -23.34 5.48 6.33
CA ILE A 248 -24.61 4.78 6.08
C ILE A 248 -24.62 3.46 6.84
N ARG A 249 -25.71 3.23 7.58
CA ARG A 249 -26.03 1.93 8.17
C ARG A 249 -27.48 1.60 7.81
N PRO A 250 -27.72 0.68 6.87
CA PRO A 250 -29.08 0.25 6.58
C PRO A 250 -29.67 -0.42 7.83
N PHE A 251 -30.83 0.05 8.27
CA PHE A 251 -31.51 -0.55 9.42
C PHE A 251 -32.14 -1.89 9.02
N GLY A 252 -31.97 -2.92 9.86
CA GLY A 252 -32.58 -4.24 9.65
C GLY A 252 -31.86 -5.15 8.66
N ILE A 253 -30.58 -4.90 8.38
CA ILE A 253 -29.69 -5.84 7.69
C ILE A 253 -28.68 -6.34 8.73
N ASP A 254 -28.73 -7.64 9.02
CA ASP A 254 -27.77 -8.35 9.88
C ASP A 254 -26.44 -8.63 9.14
#